data_AF-A0A4V2K1X7-F1
#
_entry.id   AF-A0A4V2K1X7-F1
#
_cell.length_a   1.000
_cell.length_b   1.000
_cell.length_c   1.000
_cell.angle_alpha   90.00
_cell.angle_beta   90.00
_cell.angle_gamma   90.00
#
_symmetry.space_group_name_H-M   'P 1'
#
loop_
_entity.id
_entity.type
_entity.pdbx_description
1 polymer ?
#
loop_
_entity_poly.entity_id
_entity_poly.type
_entity_poly.pdbx_seq_one_letter_code
_entity_poly.pdbx_strand_id
1 'polypeptide(L)'
;MEQFEGEGGTRIHPLRQVALKWVVGASNLGGMKREARLYEKELAPLQGTVVPRFFGFFRGFIGDVEVGCIVLEWCGGEPIKEMQELNRQRMLAGIALHKAGVHHGELLDKSHWVPVGDGTLRIVGFSSAQTHGCAGMTVLSRNNSGDPRPKAICKELAVLESRFGVDAERTGNHVRWANNLYPEFDAAFYDTYSFPS
;
A
#
# COMPACT_ATOMS: atom_id res chain seq x y z
N MET A 1 -19.06 24.00 1.27
CA MET A 1 -17.74 24.28 0.68
C MET A 1 -17.31 25.62 1.24
N GLU A 2 -16.37 25.63 2.19
CA GLU A 2 -15.93 26.85 2.87
C GLU A 2 -15.31 27.83 1.85
N GLN A 3 -15.64 29.10 1.98
CA GLN A 3 -15.16 30.17 1.10
C GLN A 3 -13.90 30.76 1.73
N PHE A 4 -12.79 30.73 1.00
CA PHE A 4 -11.52 31.32 1.44
C PHE A 4 -11.35 32.68 0.75
N GLU A 5 -11.17 33.74 1.53
CA GLU A 5 -10.91 35.09 1.04
C GLU A 5 -9.41 35.39 1.10
N GLY A 6 -8.84 35.90 0.00
CA GLY A 6 -7.47 36.37 -0.05
C GLY A 6 -7.35 37.84 0.33
N GLU A 7 -6.11 38.33 0.47
CA GLU A 7 -5.85 39.76 0.63
C GLU A 7 -6.52 40.55 -0.50
N GLY A 8 -7.34 41.54 -0.12
CA GLY A 8 -8.13 42.35 -1.06
C GLY A 8 -9.50 41.78 -1.43
N GLY A 9 -10.01 40.75 -0.74
CA GLY A 9 -11.36 40.20 -0.99
C GLY A 9 -11.44 39.34 -2.25
N THR A 10 -10.27 38.95 -2.81
CA THR A 10 -10.23 38.05 -3.96
C THR A 10 -10.66 36.66 -3.52
N ARG A 11 -11.65 36.10 -4.21
CA ARG A 11 -12.12 34.74 -3.95
C ARG A 11 -11.00 33.74 -4.26
N ILE A 12 -10.51 33.03 -3.25
CA ILE A 12 -9.51 31.98 -3.44
C ILE A 12 -10.24 30.70 -3.82
N HIS A 13 -9.92 30.21 -5.02
CA HIS A 13 -10.31 28.88 -5.44
C HIS A 13 -9.19 27.91 -5.09
N PRO A 14 -9.47 26.79 -4.39
CA PRO A 14 -8.44 25.80 -4.10
C PRO A 14 -7.90 25.23 -5.42
N LEU A 15 -6.59 25.36 -5.64
CA LEU A 15 -5.92 24.87 -6.85
C LEU A 15 -6.00 23.33 -6.97
N ARG A 16 -5.95 22.64 -5.82
CA ARG A 16 -6.12 21.19 -5.68
C ARG A 16 -6.31 20.80 -4.23
N GLN A 17 -6.96 19.67 -4.02
CA GLN A 17 -6.98 18.99 -2.72
C GLN A 17 -5.71 18.14 -2.57
N VAL A 18 -5.21 18.06 -1.34
CA VAL A 18 -4.02 17.28 -0.97
C VAL A 18 -4.27 16.54 0.33
N ALA A 19 -3.58 15.42 0.52
CA ALA A 19 -3.51 14.74 1.80
C ALA A 19 -2.25 15.22 2.55
N LEU A 20 -2.43 15.70 3.77
CA LEU A 20 -1.34 16.11 4.65
C LEU A 20 -1.14 15.04 5.74
N LYS A 21 0.00 14.34 5.71
CA LYS A 21 0.44 13.51 6.83
C LYS A 21 1.50 14.30 7.59
N TRP A 22 1.28 14.57 8.87
CA TRP A 22 2.19 15.36 9.69
C TRP A 22 2.57 14.63 10.97
N VAL A 23 3.77 14.94 11.47
CA VAL A 23 4.33 14.38 12.71
C VAL A 23 4.96 15.49 13.53
N VAL A 24 5.02 15.23 14.83
CA VAL A 24 5.60 16.13 15.83
C VAL A 24 6.73 15.40 16.54
N GLY A 25 7.85 16.09 16.75
CA GLY A 25 9.01 15.59 17.48
C GLY A 25 10.04 14.83 16.64
N ALA A 26 11.30 14.96 17.03
CA ALA A 26 12.47 14.44 16.31
C ALA A 26 12.44 12.92 16.06
N SER A 27 11.90 12.13 17.00
CA SER A 27 11.78 10.67 16.87
C SER A 27 10.88 10.26 15.70
N ASN A 28 9.75 10.93 15.53
CA ASN A 28 8.77 10.64 14.48
C ASN A 28 9.22 11.14 13.10
N LEU A 29 10.00 12.24 13.08
CA LEU A 29 10.59 12.79 11.85
C LEU A 29 11.55 11.82 11.17
N GLY A 30 12.26 10.99 11.92
CA GLY A 30 13.12 9.94 11.36
C GLY A 30 12.36 8.94 10.48
N GLY A 31 11.18 8.52 10.93
CA GLY A 31 10.27 7.66 10.17
C GLY A 31 9.74 8.34 8.92
N MET A 32 9.23 9.56 9.07
CA MET A 32 8.70 10.34 7.94
C MET A 32 9.77 10.65 6.88
N LYS A 33 11.01 10.96 7.29
CA LYS A 33 12.12 11.19 6.37
C LYS A 33 12.52 9.93 5.59
N ARG A 34 12.33 8.74 6.15
CA ARG A 34 12.55 7.47 5.41
C ARG A 34 11.46 7.28 4.35
N GLU A 35 10.20 7.45 4.74
CA GLU A 35 9.06 7.38 3.82
C GLU A 35 9.18 8.39 2.67
N ALA A 36 9.54 9.65 2.96
CA ALA A 36 9.78 10.66 1.93
C ALA A 36 10.85 10.24 0.91
N ARG A 37 11.96 9.62 1.38
CA ARG A 37 13.01 9.12 0.49
C ARG A 37 12.53 8.00 -0.43
N LEU A 38 11.64 7.13 0.05
CA LEU A 38 11.03 6.11 -0.81
C LEU A 38 10.20 6.75 -1.92
N TYR A 39 9.41 7.78 -1.59
CA TYR A 39 8.66 8.56 -2.58
C TYR A 39 9.55 9.24 -3.63
N GLU A 40 10.67 9.83 -3.21
CA GLU A 40 11.63 10.50 -4.09
C GLU A 40 12.39 9.55 -5.01
N LYS A 41 12.51 8.27 -4.62
CA LYS A 41 13.37 7.29 -5.30
C LYS A 41 12.57 6.10 -5.81
N GLU A 42 12.46 5.04 -5.01
CA GLU A 42 11.95 3.74 -5.46
C GLU A 42 10.49 3.81 -5.91
N LEU A 43 9.69 4.69 -5.30
CA LEU A 43 8.28 4.86 -5.66
C LEU A 43 8.05 5.91 -6.76
N ALA A 44 9.06 6.67 -7.18
CA ALA A 44 8.94 7.67 -8.24
C ALA A 44 8.22 7.15 -9.52
N PRO A 45 8.55 5.96 -10.08
CA PRO A 45 7.85 5.45 -11.26
C PRO A 45 6.40 4.98 -10.99
N LEU A 46 6.00 4.86 -9.72
CA LEU A 46 4.69 4.36 -9.29
C LEU A 46 3.72 5.48 -8.89
N GLN A 47 4.20 6.72 -8.79
CA GLN A 47 3.40 7.86 -8.39
C GLN A 47 2.30 8.16 -9.41
N GLY A 48 1.09 8.40 -8.93
CA GLY A 48 -0.05 8.66 -9.82
C GLY A 48 -0.68 7.39 -10.40
N THR A 49 -0.22 6.19 -10.03
CA THR A 49 -0.79 4.92 -10.48
C THR A 49 -0.94 3.89 -9.36
N VAL A 50 0.14 3.56 -8.66
CA VAL A 50 0.16 2.54 -7.59
C VAL A 50 0.28 3.18 -6.21
N VAL A 51 0.98 4.31 -6.12
CA VAL A 51 1.06 5.14 -4.91
C VAL A 51 0.59 6.56 -5.19
N PRO A 52 0.22 7.36 -4.18
CA PRO A 52 -0.13 8.76 -4.38
C PRO A 52 1.02 9.55 -5.01
N ARG A 53 0.72 10.60 -5.78
CA ARG A 53 1.77 11.59 -6.15
C ARG A 53 2.32 12.24 -4.89
N PHE A 54 3.63 12.38 -4.82
CA PHE A 54 4.36 13.04 -3.75
C PHE A 54 4.69 14.47 -4.18
N PHE A 55 4.19 15.44 -3.42
CA PHE A 55 4.44 16.86 -3.69
C PHE A 55 5.61 17.41 -2.90
N GLY A 56 6.01 16.74 -1.81
CA GLY A 56 7.19 17.10 -1.05
C GLY A 56 7.12 16.70 0.41
N PHE A 57 8.28 16.77 1.05
CA PHE A 57 8.45 16.68 2.49
C PHE A 57 8.89 18.05 3.01
N PHE A 58 8.12 18.60 3.94
CA PHE A 58 8.35 19.91 4.54
C PHE A 58 8.61 19.74 6.03
N ARG A 59 9.43 20.62 6.58
CA ARG A 59 9.79 20.63 8.00
C ARG A 59 9.90 22.05 8.50
N GLY A 60 9.63 22.24 9.78
CA GLY A 60 9.71 23.54 10.43
C GLY A 60 9.59 23.39 11.94
N PHE A 61 9.34 24.52 12.59
CA PHE A 61 9.16 24.59 14.04
C PHE A 61 7.84 25.30 14.36
N ILE A 62 7.14 24.79 15.37
CA ILE A 62 6.02 25.48 16.02
C ILE A 62 6.47 25.74 17.45
N GLY A 63 6.85 26.99 17.74
CA GLY A 63 7.61 27.30 18.96
C GLY A 63 8.96 26.57 18.93
N ASP A 64 9.25 25.81 19.98
CA ASP A 64 10.48 25.01 20.10
C ASP A 64 10.31 23.56 19.62
N VAL A 65 9.14 23.21 19.07
CA VAL A 65 8.81 21.85 18.67
C VAL A 65 9.03 21.66 17.17
N GLU A 66 9.91 20.73 16.81
CA GLU A 66 10.14 20.34 15.42
C GLU A 66 8.93 19.58 14.88
N VAL A 67 8.44 20.01 13.72
CA VAL A 67 7.32 19.41 12.99
C VAL A 67 7.72 19.11 11.56
N GLY A 68 7.11 18.09 10.97
CA GLY A 68 7.26 17.80 9.56
C GLY A 68 6.00 17.23 8.96
N CYS A 69 5.84 17.42 7.66
CA CYS A 69 4.73 16.88 6.91
C CYS A 69 5.14 16.40 5.53
N ILE A 70 4.46 15.36 5.07
CA ILE A 70 4.45 14.93 3.69
C ILE A 70 3.14 15.38 3.07
N VAL A 71 3.23 15.95 1.87
CA VAL A 71 2.08 16.37 1.08
C VAL A 71 1.91 15.38 -0.09
N LEU A 72 0.75 14.72 -0.14
CA LEU A 72 0.42 13.70 -1.14
C LEU A 72 -0.82 14.07 -1.96
N GLU A 73 -1.00 13.40 -3.08
CA GLU A 73 -2.25 13.34 -3.84
C GLU A 73 -3.43 12.95 -2.93
N TRP A 74 -4.49 13.75 -2.99
CA TRP A 74 -5.76 13.39 -2.38
C TRP A 74 -6.45 12.32 -3.23
N CYS A 75 -6.57 11.11 -2.70
CA CYS A 75 -7.14 9.97 -3.43
C CYS A 75 -8.68 9.99 -3.36
N GLY A 76 -9.27 10.16 -2.17
CA GLY A 76 -10.66 10.61 -1.98
C GLY A 76 -11.78 9.90 -2.77
N GLY A 77 -11.58 8.65 -3.18
CA GLY A 77 -12.51 7.90 -4.03
C GLY A 77 -13.58 7.13 -3.25
N GLU A 78 -14.61 6.70 -3.97
CA GLU A 78 -15.61 5.77 -3.44
C GLU A 78 -15.01 4.35 -3.29
N PRO A 79 -15.43 3.58 -2.27
CA PRO A 79 -14.99 2.20 -2.12
C PRO A 79 -15.32 1.34 -3.35
N ILE A 80 -14.33 0.55 -3.80
CA ILE A 80 -14.55 -0.45 -4.84
C ILE A 80 -15.45 -1.56 -4.28
N LYS A 81 -16.67 -1.67 -4.83
CA LYS A 81 -17.71 -2.58 -4.33
C LYS A 81 -17.51 -4.03 -4.76
N GLU A 82 -16.96 -4.23 -5.95
CA GLU A 82 -16.69 -5.57 -6.47
C GLU A 82 -15.42 -6.15 -5.84
N MET A 83 -15.59 -7.16 -4.98
CA MET A 83 -14.48 -7.74 -4.22
C MET A 83 -13.40 -8.35 -5.12
N GLN A 84 -13.81 -8.97 -6.24
CA GLN A 84 -12.90 -9.53 -7.23
C GLN A 84 -11.99 -8.45 -7.82
N GLU A 85 -12.57 -7.33 -8.22
CA GLU A 85 -11.83 -6.21 -8.79
C GLU A 85 -10.92 -5.56 -7.74
N LEU A 86 -11.42 -5.35 -6.51
CA LEU A 86 -10.61 -4.85 -5.39
C LEU A 86 -9.38 -5.72 -5.14
N ASN A 87 -9.57 -7.04 -5.08
CA ASN A 87 -8.50 -8.01 -4.86
C ASN A 87 -7.50 -8.05 -6.03
N ARG A 88 -8.01 -8.01 -7.27
CA ARG A 88 -7.16 -7.91 -8.47
C ARG A 88 -6.28 -6.67 -8.43
N GLN A 89 -6.84 -5.51 -8.08
CA GLN A 89 -6.07 -4.26 -7.97
C GLN A 89 -5.02 -4.33 -6.84
N ARG A 90 -5.37 -4.87 -5.67
CA ARG A 90 -4.40 -5.09 -4.57
C ARG A 90 -3.21 -5.94 -5.01
N MET A 91 -3.47 -7.03 -5.73
CA MET A 91 -2.41 -7.90 -6.23
C MET A 91 -1.51 -7.21 -7.25
N LEU A 92 -2.09 -6.51 -8.23
CA LEU A 92 -1.31 -5.80 -9.24
C LEU A 92 -0.46 -4.68 -8.63
N ALA A 93 -1.04 -3.91 -7.70
CA ALA A 93 -0.35 -2.85 -6.98
C ALA A 93 0.79 -3.41 -6.11
N GLY A 94 0.55 -4.50 -5.37
CA GLY A 94 1.59 -5.21 -4.60
C GLY A 94 2.73 -5.70 -5.49
N ILE A 95 2.43 -6.37 -6.61
CA ILE A 95 3.45 -6.83 -7.56
C ILE A 95 4.27 -5.65 -8.11
N ALA A 96 3.62 -4.55 -8.48
CA ALA A 96 4.30 -3.35 -8.99
C ALA A 96 5.23 -2.74 -7.94
N LEU A 97 4.77 -2.64 -6.68
CA LEU A 97 5.57 -2.15 -5.56
C LEU A 97 6.82 -2.99 -5.34
N HIS A 98 6.66 -4.32 -5.36
CA HIS A 98 7.77 -5.24 -5.20
C HIS A 98 8.75 -5.24 -6.38
N LYS A 99 8.27 -5.03 -7.62
CA LYS A 99 9.13 -4.82 -8.79
C LYS A 99 9.96 -3.55 -8.69
N ALA A 100 9.45 -2.53 -7.99
CA ALA A 100 10.20 -1.32 -7.66
C ALA A 100 11.20 -1.52 -6.50
N GLY A 101 11.32 -2.74 -5.95
CA GLY A 101 12.27 -3.06 -4.90
C GLY A 101 11.84 -2.61 -3.51
N VAL A 102 10.53 -2.44 -3.27
CA VAL A 102 9.99 -2.03 -1.97
C VAL A 102 9.22 -3.18 -1.32
N HIS A 103 9.48 -3.38 -0.03
CA HIS A 103 8.70 -4.21 0.89
C HIS A 103 7.96 -3.25 1.83
N HIS A 104 6.64 -3.31 1.87
CA HIS A 104 5.84 -2.38 2.67
C HIS A 104 5.76 -2.81 4.13
N GLY A 105 5.53 -4.10 4.38
CA GLY A 105 5.46 -4.74 5.69
C GLY A 105 4.08 -4.74 6.36
N GLU A 106 3.08 -4.08 5.78
CA GLU A 106 1.77 -3.88 6.43
C GLU A 106 0.59 -3.99 5.46
N LEU A 107 0.77 -4.49 4.23
CA LEU A 107 -0.28 -4.49 3.18
C LEU A 107 -1.52 -5.34 3.48
N LEU A 108 -1.55 -6.09 4.58
CA LEU A 108 -2.76 -6.74 5.06
C LEU A 108 -3.73 -5.79 5.76
N ASP A 109 -3.25 -4.65 6.28
CA ASP A 109 -4.13 -3.63 6.82
C ASP A 109 -4.89 -2.94 5.68
N LYS A 110 -6.22 -2.90 5.81
CA LYS A 110 -7.13 -2.28 4.85
C LYS A 110 -6.90 -0.76 4.77
N SER A 111 -6.40 -0.13 5.82
CA SER A 111 -6.16 1.32 5.89
C SER A 111 -5.11 1.81 4.89
N HIS A 112 -4.20 0.91 4.46
CA HIS A 112 -3.14 1.21 3.49
C HIS A 112 -3.61 1.15 2.03
N TRP A 113 -4.88 0.83 1.78
CA TRP A 113 -5.47 0.76 0.44
C TRP A 113 -6.51 1.86 0.27
N VAL A 114 -6.16 2.93 -0.43
CA VAL A 114 -7.02 4.10 -0.59
C VAL A 114 -7.60 4.16 -2.00
N PRO A 115 -8.93 4.13 -2.17
CA PRO A 115 -9.56 4.32 -3.47
C PRO A 115 -9.36 5.75 -3.98
N VAL A 116 -9.24 5.86 -5.30
CA VAL A 116 -9.14 7.11 -6.04
C VAL A 116 -10.42 7.32 -6.85
N GLY A 117 -10.81 8.58 -7.09
CA GLY A 117 -12.00 8.92 -7.88
C GLY A 117 -12.01 8.38 -9.32
N ASP A 118 -10.88 7.87 -9.83
CA ASP A 118 -10.76 7.21 -11.14
C ASP A 118 -11.10 5.70 -11.10
N GLY A 119 -11.51 5.18 -9.93
CA GLY A 119 -11.82 3.76 -9.74
C GLY A 119 -10.59 2.87 -9.49
N THR A 120 -9.42 3.46 -9.26
CA THR A 120 -8.18 2.74 -8.91
C THR A 120 -7.88 2.78 -7.40
N LEU A 121 -6.89 2.00 -6.96
CA LEU A 121 -6.37 1.99 -5.60
C LEU A 121 -4.95 2.53 -5.54
N ARG A 122 -4.62 3.23 -4.44
CA ARG A 122 -3.26 3.57 -4.06
C ARG A 122 -2.84 2.92 -2.76
N ILE A 123 -1.59 2.48 -2.72
CA ILE A 123 -0.92 2.04 -1.51
C ILE A 123 -0.40 3.27 -0.78
N VAL A 124 -0.71 3.40 0.51
CA VAL A 124 -0.23 4.46 1.40
C VAL A 124 0.40 3.87 2.65
N GLY A 125 1.12 4.69 3.44
CA GLY A 125 1.59 4.27 4.78
C GLY A 125 2.97 3.60 4.80
N PHE A 126 3.96 4.20 4.13
CA PHE A 126 5.30 3.61 3.97
C PHE A 126 6.24 3.82 5.18
N SER A 127 5.71 4.06 6.38
CA SER A 127 6.54 4.28 7.58
C SER A 127 7.34 3.05 8.01
N SER A 128 6.79 1.86 7.74
CA SER A 128 7.40 0.54 8.01
C SER A 128 8.13 -0.04 6.79
N ALA A 129 8.04 0.63 5.64
CA ALA A 129 8.55 0.13 4.38
C ALA A 129 10.07 0.22 4.27
N GLN A 130 10.64 -0.73 3.52
CA GLN A 130 12.09 -0.88 3.34
C GLN A 130 12.40 -1.29 1.90
N THR A 131 13.60 -0.96 1.44
CA THR A 131 14.09 -1.45 0.15
C THR A 131 14.56 -2.90 0.30
N HIS A 132 14.30 -3.73 -0.70
CA HIS A 132 14.74 -5.12 -0.72
C HIS A 132 14.92 -5.67 -2.14
N GLY A 133 15.82 -6.65 -2.27
CA GLY A 133 15.93 -7.45 -3.48
C GLY A 133 14.79 -8.46 -3.54
N CYS A 134 13.71 -8.11 -4.24
CA CYS A 134 12.55 -8.98 -4.32
C CYS A 134 12.87 -10.22 -5.18
N ALA A 135 12.77 -11.41 -4.59
CA ALA A 135 12.82 -12.69 -5.32
C ALA A 135 11.60 -12.91 -6.25
N GLY A 136 10.64 -11.98 -6.21
CA GLY A 136 9.35 -12.10 -6.88
C GLY A 136 8.47 -13.16 -6.23
N MET A 137 7.46 -13.57 -7.00
CA MET A 137 6.57 -14.68 -6.69
C MET A 137 5.98 -15.16 -8.03
N THR A 138 5.78 -16.48 -8.17
CA THR A 138 4.98 -17.03 -9.26
C THR A 138 3.52 -16.91 -8.85
N VAL A 139 2.75 -16.07 -9.56
CA VAL A 139 1.28 -16.03 -9.42
C VAL A 139 0.75 -17.43 -9.72
N LEU A 140 -0.07 -17.98 -8.82
CA LEU A 140 -0.58 -19.33 -8.98
C LEU A 140 -1.59 -19.34 -10.13
N SER A 141 -1.36 -20.20 -11.12
CA SER A 141 -2.36 -20.52 -12.12
C SER A 141 -3.42 -21.42 -11.49
N ARG A 142 -4.66 -21.36 -12.00
CA ARG A 142 -5.75 -22.29 -11.63
C ARG A 142 -5.48 -23.74 -12.08
N ASN A 143 -4.25 -24.11 -12.39
CA ASN A 143 -3.90 -25.43 -12.88
C ASN A 143 -3.73 -26.41 -11.71
N ASN A 144 -4.57 -27.43 -11.67
CA ASN A 144 -4.50 -28.53 -10.69
C ASN A 144 -3.26 -29.43 -10.86
N SER A 145 -2.44 -29.21 -11.90
CA SER A 145 -1.21 -29.97 -12.17
C SER A 145 0.01 -29.44 -11.43
N GLY A 146 -0.13 -28.29 -10.77
CA GLY A 146 0.89 -27.68 -9.92
C GLY A 146 1.90 -26.84 -10.67
N ASP A 147 1.88 -25.54 -10.37
CA ASP A 147 2.95 -24.67 -10.80
C ASP A 147 4.23 -24.97 -10.01
N PRO A 148 5.39 -25.00 -10.67
CA PRO A 148 6.66 -25.22 -10.00
C PRO A 148 6.89 -24.13 -8.95
N ARG A 149 7.16 -24.55 -7.71
CA ARG A 149 7.47 -23.61 -6.62
C ARG A 149 8.75 -22.85 -6.91
N PRO A 150 8.74 -21.52 -6.78
CA PRO A 150 9.98 -20.75 -6.79
C PRO A 150 10.91 -21.23 -5.68
N LYS A 151 12.22 -21.29 -5.96
CA LYS A 151 13.25 -21.60 -4.95
C LYS A 151 13.33 -20.53 -3.86
N ALA A 152 12.91 -19.31 -4.15
CA ALA A 152 12.79 -18.21 -3.21
C ALA A 152 11.48 -17.46 -3.47
N ILE A 153 10.73 -17.16 -2.40
CA ILE A 153 9.48 -16.41 -2.45
C ILE A 153 9.59 -15.17 -1.56
N CYS A 154 9.10 -14.04 -2.05
CA CYS A 154 8.88 -12.90 -1.17
C CYS A 154 7.71 -13.19 -0.22
N LYS A 155 7.96 -13.12 1.10
CA LYS A 155 6.96 -13.42 2.14
C LYS A 155 5.72 -12.52 2.03
N GLU A 156 5.92 -11.20 1.88
CA GLU A 156 4.80 -10.25 1.75
C GLU A 156 3.94 -10.55 0.51
N LEU A 157 4.55 -10.79 -0.66
CA LEU A 157 3.80 -11.19 -1.85
C LEU A 157 3.05 -12.51 -1.65
N ALA A 158 3.69 -13.54 -1.08
CA ALA A 158 3.05 -14.83 -0.84
C ALA A 158 1.83 -14.71 0.08
N VAL A 159 1.90 -13.82 1.07
CA VAL A 159 0.79 -13.49 1.97
C VAL A 159 -0.31 -12.72 1.22
N LEU A 160 0.05 -11.74 0.37
CA LEU A 160 -0.92 -11.04 -0.47
C LEU A 160 -1.66 -12.02 -1.40
N GLU A 161 -0.97 -12.94 -2.03
CA GLU A 161 -1.59 -13.96 -2.89
C GLU A 161 -2.57 -14.82 -2.09
N SER A 162 -2.21 -15.23 -0.88
CA SER A 162 -3.11 -16.02 -0.03
C SER A 162 -4.39 -15.28 0.37
N ARG A 163 -4.34 -13.94 0.39
CA ARG A 163 -5.45 -13.10 0.87
C ARG A 163 -6.28 -12.50 -0.26
N PHE A 164 -5.64 -12.11 -1.35
CA PHE A 164 -6.20 -11.32 -2.44
C PHE A 164 -5.97 -11.95 -3.82
N GLY A 165 -5.22 -13.04 -3.93
CA GLY A 165 -4.96 -13.72 -5.19
C GLY A 165 -6.22 -14.32 -5.80
N VAL A 166 -6.06 -14.89 -7.01
CA VAL A 166 -7.11 -15.63 -7.74
C VAL A 166 -7.70 -16.79 -6.91
N ASP A 167 -6.97 -17.19 -5.87
CA ASP A 167 -7.26 -18.27 -4.94
C ASP A 167 -8.00 -17.84 -3.66
N ALA A 168 -8.35 -16.57 -3.48
CA ALA A 168 -9.14 -16.12 -2.33
C ALA A 168 -10.61 -16.60 -2.37
N GLU A 169 -11.03 -17.27 -3.45
CA GLU A 169 -12.33 -17.92 -3.59
C GLU A 169 -12.28 -19.39 -3.11
N ARG A 170 -13.44 -19.99 -2.78
CA ARG A 170 -13.60 -21.36 -2.24
C ARG A 170 -12.85 -22.47 -3.04
N THR A 171 -12.53 -22.22 -4.31
CA THR A 171 -11.75 -23.06 -5.23
C THR A 171 -10.23 -22.97 -5.03
N GLY A 172 -9.68 -21.84 -4.59
CA GLY A 172 -8.23 -21.66 -4.40
C GLY A 172 -7.65 -22.48 -3.26
N ASN A 173 -8.42 -22.71 -2.19
CA ASN A 173 -8.03 -23.61 -1.11
C ASN A 173 -7.77 -25.05 -1.60
N HIS A 174 -8.57 -25.55 -2.56
CA HIS A 174 -8.35 -26.87 -3.16
C HIS A 174 -7.09 -26.92 -4.01
N VAL A 175 -6.77 -25.84 -4.75
CA VAL A 175 -5.55 -25.74 -5.55
C VAL A 175 -4.32 -25.69 -4.66
N ARG A 176 -4.35 -24.96 -3.53
CA ARG A 176 -3.23 -24.94 -2.57
C ARG A 176 -3.00 -26.30 -1.92
N TRP A 177 -4.07 -27.01 -1.56
CA TRP A 177 -4.00 -28.39 -1.05
C TRP A 177 -3.37 -29.31 -2.09
N ALA A 178 -3.89 -29.31 -3.32
CA ALA A 178 -3.37 -30.15 -4.40
C ALA A 178 -1.86 -29.91 -4.68
N ASN A 179 -1.38 -28.71 -4.41
CA ASN A 179 -0.02 -28.28 -4.73
C ASN A 179 0.91 -28.13 -3.51
N ASN A 180 0.45 -28.50 -2.30
CA ASN A 180 1.17 -28.38 -1.03
C ASN A 180 1.68 -26.94 -0.71
N LEU A 181 1.10 -25.89 -1.29
CA LEU A 181 1.61 -24.50 -1.32
C LEU A 181 1.38 -23.70 -0.03
N TYR A 182 1.27 -24.38 1.10
CA TYR A 182 1.21 -23.72 2.40
C TYR A 182 2.62 -23.27 2.80
N PRO A 183 2.80 -22.04 3.30
CA PRO A 183 3.99 -21.75 4.09
C PRO A 183 4.06 -22.76 5.24
N GLU A 184 5.27 -23.11 5.70
CA GLU A 184 5.43 -23.97 6.88
C GLU A 184 4.47 -23.47 7.97
N PHE A 185 3.66 -24.40 8.47
CA PHE A 185 2.43 -24.21 9.21
C PHE A 185 2.67 -23.38 10.49
N ASP A 186 2.66 -22.04 10.39
CA ASP A 186 2.76 -21.17 11.56
C ASP A 186 1.35 -20.85 12.07
N ALA A 187 0.89 -21.67 13.02
CA ALA A 187 -0.41 -21.51 13.67
C ALA A 187 -0.61 -20.12 14.31
N ALA A 188 0.49 -19.44 14.70
CA ALA A 188 0.41 -18.09 15.26
C ALA A 188 -0.15 -17.05 14.28
N PHE A 189 -0.06 -17.32 12.97
CA PHE A 189 -0.62 -16.48 11.92
C PHE A 189 -2.16 -16.40 11.96
N TYR A 190 -2.83 -17.46 12.40
CA TYR A 190 -4.30 -17.50 12.50
C TYR A 190 -4.82 -17.10 13.89
N ASP A 191 -4.10 -17.43 14.96
CA ASP A 191 -4.52 -17.06 16.32
C ASP A 191 -4.55 -15.54 16.54
N THR A 192 -3.70 -14.79 15.84
CA THR A 192 -3.68 -13.32 15.92
C THR A 192 -4.81 -12.65 15.12
N TYR A 193 -5.42 -13.36 14.18
CA TYR A 193 -6.45 -12.83 13.27
C TYR A 193 -7.68 -13.74 13.24
N SER A 194 -8.25 -13.94 14.43
CA SER A 194 -9.55 -14.60 14.59
C SER A 194 -10.61 -13.88 13.77
N PHE A 195 -11.17 -14.59 12.78
CA PHE A 195 -12.29 -14.12 11.98
C PHE A 195 -13.56 -14.17 12.85
N PRO A 196 -14.33 -13.07 12.99
CA PRO A 196 -15.68 -13.20 13.49
C PRO A 196 -16.50 -14.00 12.47
N SER A 197 -17.22 -14.98 13.00
CA SER A 197 -18.16 -15.89 12.33
C SER A 197 -19.18 -15.18 11.45
#